data_AF-A0A257IZV0-F1
#
_entry.id   AF-A0A257IZV0-F1
#
_cell.length_a   1.000
_cell.length_b   1.000
_cell.length_c   1.000
_cell.angle_alpha   90.00
_cell.angle_beta   90.00
_cell.angle_gamma   90.00
#
_symmetry.space_group_name_H-M   'P 1'
#
loop_
_entity.id
_entity.type
_entity.pdbx_description
1 polymer ?
#
loop_
_entity_poly.entity_id
_entity_poly.type
_entity_poly.pdbx_seq_one_letter_code
_entity_poly.pdbx_strand_id
1 'polypeptide(L)' 'MSWWGGAARHAATLKALALFQQTYPDVKVKAEYMGFNGYLERLTALVAGGSEPDLMQINWAWLAMFSKRGNGFTD' A
#
# COMPACT_ATOMS: atom_id res chain seq x y z
N MET A 1 4.36 -3.74 -1.06
CA MET A 1 3.23 -2.90 -1.50
C MET A 1 1.95 -3.34 -0.81
N SER A 2 1.24 -2.42 -0.16
CA SER A 2 -0.09 -2.66 0.42
C SER A 2 -1.21 -1.93 -0.31
N TRP A 3 -2.39 -2.57 -0.37
CA TRP A 3 -3.58 -1.98 -0.97
C TRP A 3 -4.88 -2.63 -0.47
N TRP A 4 -6.02 -1.97 -0.69
CA TRP A 4 -7.33 -2.56 -0.39
C TRP A 4 -8.19 -2.73 -1.64
N GLY A 5 -9.16 -3.65 -1.59
CA GLY A 5 -10.13 -3.81 -2.68
C GLY A 5 -10.97 -5.06 -2.59
N GLY A 6 -11.68 -5.35 -3.67
CA GLY A 6 -12.31 -6.65 -3.90
C GLY A 6 -11.47 -7.55 -4.79
N ALA A 7 -11.93 -8.78 -5.00
CA ALA A 7 -11.22 -9.83 -5.74
C ALA A 7 -10.72 -9.38 -7.13
N ALA A 8 -11.55 -8.65 -7.89
CA ALA A 8 -11.17 -8.15 -9.21
C ALA A 8 -9.96 -7.19 -9.16
N ARG A 9 -9.91 -6.31 -8.15
CA ARG A 9 -8.77 -5.41 -7.96
C ARG A 9 -7.53 -6.19 -7.57
N HIS A 10 -7.62 -7.13 -6.62
CA HIS A 10 -6.48 -7.94 -6.22
C HIS A 10 -5.89 -8.71 -7.40
N ALA A 11 -6.73 -9.36 -8.22
CA ALA A 11 -6.29 -10.08 -9.40
C ALA A 11 -5.58 -9.17 -10.42
N ALA A 12 -6.13 -7.97 -10.66
CA ALA A 12 -5.52 -7.00 -11.57
C ALA A 12 -4.16 -6.48 -11.04
N THR A 13 -4.09 -6.11 -9.76
CA THR A 13 -2.86 -5.61 -9.14
C THR A 13 -1.77 -6.69 -9.12
N LEU A 14 -2.11 -7.94 -8.79
CA LEU A 14 -1.14 -9.05 -8.80
C LEU A 14 -0.58 -9.31 -10.20
N LYS A 15 -1.42 -9.23 -11.24
CA LYS A 15 -0.95 -9.33 -12.64
C LYS A 15 0.01 -8.19 -12.99
N ALA A 16 -0.31 -6.96 -12.60
CA ALA A 16 0.56 -5.81 -12.82
C ALA A 16 1.91 -5.98 -12.09
N LEU A 17 1.90 -6.46 -10.84
CA LEU A 17 3.13 -6.75 -10.09
C LEU A 17 3.96 -7.87 -10.72
N ALA A 18 3.31 -8.90 -11.29
CA ALA A 18 4.00 -9.96 -12.00
C ALA A 18 4.71 -9.42 -13.26
N LEU A 19 4.02 -8.61 -14.07
CA LEU A 19 4.61 -7.95 -15.25
C LEU A 19 5.75 -7.01 -14.86
N PHE A 20 5.58 -6.21 -13.81
CA PHE A 20 6.62 -5.33 -13.29
C PHE A 20 7.88 -6.11 -12.90
N GLN A 21 7.74 -7.21 -12.16
CA GLN A 21 8.90 -8.03 -11.76
C GLN A 21 9.52 -8.81 -12.94
N GLN A 22 8.81 -9.03 -14.04
CA GLN A 22 9.41 -9.57 -15.26
C GLN A 22 10.30 -8.54 -15.95
N THR A 23 9.87 -7.27 -15.98
CA THR A 23 10.68 -6.17 -16.53
C THR A 23 11.86 -5.81 -15.62
N TYR A 24 11.68 -5.90 -14.30
CA TYR A 24 12.68 -5.56 -13.29
C TYR A 24 12.97 -6.77 -12.39
N PRO A 25 13.75 -7.77 -12.86
CA PRO A 25 13.93 -9.06 -12.18
C PRO A 25 14.60 -8.95 -10.80
N ASP A 26 15.40 -7.91 -10.60
CA ASP A 26 16.11 -7.62 -9.34
C ASP A 26 15.20 -7.00 -8.27
N VAL A 27 14.03 -6.47 -8.68
CA VAL A 27 13.07 -5.87 -7.76
C VAL A 27 12.06 -6.93 -7.33
N LYS A 28 11.97 -7.20 -6.03
CA LYS A 28 10.96 -8.11 -5.46
C LYS A 28 9.87 -7.31 -4.77
N VAL A 29 8.62 -7.57 -5.14
CA VAL A 29 7.46 -6.90 -4.54
C VAL A 29 6.65 -7.90 -3.72
N LYS A 30 6.65 -7.71 -2.40
CA LYS A 30 5.72 -8.41 -1.50
C LYS A 30 4.35 -7.75 -1.57
N ALA A 31 3.32 -8.56 -1.85
CA ALA A 31 1.94 -8.12 -1.93
C ALA A 31 1.22 -8.28 -0.58
N GLU A 32 0.68 -7.18 -0.04
CA GLU A 32 -0.10 -7.18 1.19
C GLU A 32 -1.48 -6.56 0.96
N TYR A 33 -2.50 -7.38 0.71
CA TYR A 33 -3.82 -6.88 0.34
C TYR A 33 -4.94 -7.42 1.21
N MET A 34 -5.99 -6.61 1.39
CA MET A 34 -7.19 -6.98 2.15
C MET A 34 -8.42 -6.19 1.67
N GLY A 35 -9.57 -6.46 2.28
CA GLY A 35 -10.77 -5.63 2.09
C GLY A 35 -10.58 -4.22 2.66
N PHE A 36 -11.51 -3.32 2.35
CA PHE A 36 -11.45 -1.94 2.85
C PHE A 36 -11.62 -1.87 4.38
N ASN A 37 -12.51 -2.70 4.93
CA ASN A 37 -12.78 -2.73 6.36
C ASN A 37 -11.52 -3.15 7.13
N GLY A 38 -11.08 -2.33 8.09
CA GLY A 38 -9.88 -2.59 8.89
C GLY A 38 -8.56 -2.17 8.23
N TYR A 39 -8.57 -1.71 6.97
CA TYR A 39 -7.33 -1.35 6.27
C TYR A 39 -6.67 -0.12 6.89
N LEU A 40 -7.45 0.92 7.18
CA LEU A 40 -6.94 2.14 7.80
C LEU A 40 -6.37 1.85 9.18
N GLU A 41 -7.08 1.08 10.00
CA GLU A 41 -6.66 0.72 11.36
C GLU A 41 -5.34 -0.04 11.35
N ARG A 42 -5.21 -1.06 10.48
CA ARG A 42 -3.96 -1.80 10.29
C ARG A 42 -2.85 -0.87 9.83
N LEU A 43 -3.12 -0.02 8.86
CA LEU A 43 -2.11 0.88 8.31
C LEU A 43 -1.61 1.88 9.36
N THR A 44 -2.51 2.48 10.13
CA THR A 44 -2.18 3.38 11.24
C THR A 44 -1.31 2.69 12.27
N ALA A 45 -1.60 1.44 12.62
CA ALA A 45 -0.77 0.68 13.56
C ALA A 45 0.65 0.43 13.03
N LEU A 46 0.78 0.09 11.74
CA LEU A 46 2.08 -0.14 11.10
C LEU A 46 2.91 1.15 11.01
N VAL A 47 2.29 2.27 10.61
CA VAL A 47 2.94 3.58 10.54
C VAL A 47 3.37 4.05 11.93
N ALA A 48 2.51 3.91 12.94
CA ALA A 48 2.88 4.24 14.32
C ALA A 48 4.02 3.37 14.86
N GLY A 49 4.15 2.13 14.36
CA GLY A 49 5.23 1.21 14.69
C GLY A 49 6.49 1.35 13.82
N GLY A 50 6.50 2.22 12.80
CA GLY A 50 7.61 2.35 11.85
C GLY A 50 7.87 1.08 11.03
N SER A 51 6.81 0.33 10.73
CA SER A 51 6.85 -0.95 10.01
C SER A 51 5.87 -0.96 8.83
N GLU A 52 5.49 0.22 8.37
CA GLU A 52 4.64 0.40 7.21
C GLU A 52 5.29 -0.11 5.91
N PRO A 53 4.48 -0.56 4.94
CA PRO A 53 5.00 -0.97 3.64
C PRO A 53 5.64 0.19 2.86
N ASP A 54 6.64 -0.10 2.05
CA ASP A 54 7.36 0.91 1.24
C ASP A 54 6.45 1.66 0.26
N LEU A 55 5.41 0.97 -0.23
CA LEU A 55 4.41 1.53 -1.13
C LEU A 55 3.01 1.16 -0.63
N MET A 56 2.18 2.17 -0.39
CA MET A 56 0.86 2.01 0.22
C MET A 56 -0.20 2.68 -0.64
N GLN A 57 -1.31 1.99 -0.90
CA GLN A 57 -2.52 2.68 -1.30
C GLN A 57 -3.01 3.51 -0.11
N ILE A 58 -3.36 4.77 -0.36
CA ILE A 58 -3.88 5.74 0.63
C ILE A 58 -5.13 6.42 0.07
N ASN A 59 -6.09 6.77 0.93
CA ASN A 59 -7.20 7.66 0.57
C ASN A 59 -6.82 9.12 0.82
N TRP A 60 -7.32 10.01 -0.03
CA TRP A 60 -7.12 11.45 0.10
C TRP A 60 -7.50 11.99 1.50
N ALA A 61 -8.60 11.51 2.07
CA ALA A 61 -9.05 11.92 3.40
C ALA A 61 -8.07 11.58 4.54
N TRP A 62 -7.12 10.67 4.31
CA TRP A 62 -6.13 10.24 5.31
C TRP A 62 -4.84 11.06 5.25
N LEU A 63 -4.65 11.90 4.23
CA LEU A 63 -3.45 12.70 4.07
C LEU A 63 -3.23 13.64 5.27
N ALA A 64 -4.28 14.26 5.79
CA ALA A 64 -4.17 15.13 6.97
C ALA A 64 -3.76 14.35 8.24
N MET A 65 -4.07 13.06 8.30
CA MET A 65 -3.71 12.19 9.43
C MET A 65 -2.24 11.79 9.36
N PHE A 66 -1.78 11.33 8.19
CA PHE A 66 -0.43 10.80 8.04
C PHE A 66 0.60 11.85 7.65
N SER A 67 0.21 12.89 6.92
CA SER A 67 1.12 13.88 6.32
C SER A 67 0.53 15.30 6.41
N LYS A 68 0.14 15.73 7.61
CA LYS A 68 -0.47 17.05 7.86
C LYS A 68 0.33 18.23 7.30
N ARG A 69 1.67 18.11 7.28
CA ARG A 69 2.60 19.12 6.78
C ARG A 69 3.28 18.72 5.47
N GLY A 70 2.82 17.65 4.83
CA GLY A 70 3.40 17.13 3.58
C GLY A 70 4.68 16.31 3.77
N ASN A 71 5.12 16.07 5.01
CA ASN A 71 6.39 15.40 5.33
C ASN A 71 6.22 14.02 5.99
N GLY A 72 4.99 13.48 6.05
CA GLY A 72 4.71 12.20 6.70
C GLY A 72 4.71 11.00 5.76
N PHE A 73 4.77 11.24 4.44
CA PHE A 73 5.14 10.25 3.45
C PHE A 73 6.32 10.81 2.67
N THR A 74 7.25 9.94 2.29
CA THR A 74 8.27 10.26 1.28
C THR A 74 7.60 10.29 -0.09
N ASP A 75 7.86 11.34 -0.85
CA ASP A 75 7.45 11.47 -2.25
C ASP A 75 8.20 10.48 -3.17
#